data_AF-A0A1D6EW28-F1
#
_entry.id   AF-A0A1D6EW28-F1
#
_cell.length_a   1.000
_cell.length_b   1.000
_cell.length_c   1.000
_cell.angle_alpha   90.00
_cell.angle_beta   90.00
_cell.angle_gamma   90.00
#
_symmetry.space_group_name_H-M   'P 1'
#
loop_
_entity.id
_entity.type
_entity.pdbx_description
1 polymer ?
#
loop_
_entity_poly.entity_id
_entity_poly.type
_entity_poly.pdbx_seq_one_letter_code
_entity_poly.pdbx_strand_id
1 'polypeptide(L)'
;MVARRFVVRHGPAAGGSAEAAEEQQHEVEYDTEHGLDVLRLQIFSLTAVPPDLQKIVVEADGSVVDDGTDLEAVSERLRLLAIGEEGEDDGAAARAQEKSDEEFARMLQYEDSVGQEAAQKTVPICELEEKALVSLAKEGNFNPSKDEEKHAFLLQLLFWFKQSFRWVNAAPCDSCGRETSNVGMGTPLTSEIKFGASRVEMYR
;
A
#
# COMPACT_ATOMS: atom_id res chain seq x y z
N MET A 1 -9.17 -22.43 10.13
CA MET A 1 -9.56 -21.37 11.07
C MET A 1 -9.22 -21.78 12.49
N VAL A 2 -7.94 -21.67 12.84
CA VAL A 2 -7.48 -21.75 14.22
C VAL A 2 -6.93 -20.35 14.53
N ALA A 3 -7.87 -19.47 14.90
CA ALA A 3 -7.53 -18.13 15.36
C ALA A 3 -6.84 -18.26 16.72
N ARG A 4 -5.60 -17.77 16.79
CA ARG A 4 -4.79 -17.74 18.01
C ARG A 4 -4.53 -16.30 18.39
N ARG A 5 -4.36 -16.08 19.69
CA ARG A 5 -4.02 -14.76 20.23
C ARG A 5 -2.58 -14.78 20.70
N PHE A 6 -1.74 -13.98 20.03
CA PHE A 6 -0.36 -13.78 20.41
C PHE A 6 -0.20 -12.48 21.19
N VAL A 7 0.71 -12.47 22.16
CA VAL A 7 1.17 -11.28 22.86
C VAL A 7 2.58 -11.00 22.41
N VAL A 8 2.75 -9.94 21.62
CA VAL A 8 4.04 -9.53 21.05
C VAL A 8 4.63 -8.43 21.92
N ARG A 9 5.81 -8.69 22.50
CA ARG A 9 6.57 -7.71 23.27
C ARG A 9 7.66 -7.06 22.44
N HIS A 10 7.73 -5.74 22.47
CA HIS A 10 8.72 -4.93 21.77
C HIS A 10 9.40 -3.97 22.76
N GLY A 11 10.73 -4.01 22.83
CA GLY A 11 11.53 -3.18 23.74
C GLY A 11 13.03 -3.36 23.48
N PRO A 12 13.89 -2.40 23.91
CA PRO A 12 15.32 -2.45 23.65
C PRO A 12 15.95 -3.67 24.34
N ALA A 13 16.83 -4.36 23.61
CA ALA A 13 17.59 -5.48 24.13
C ALA A 13 18.36 -5.06 25.39
N ALA A 14 18.29 -5.87 26.44
CA ALA A 14 18.96 -5.64 27.71
C ALA A 14 20.48 -5.49 27.50
N GLY A 15 20.98 -4.25 27.50
CA GLY A 15 22.41 -3.97 27.30
C GLY A 15 22.84 -2.50 27.33
N GLY A 16 21.93 -1.53 27.21
CA GLY A 16 22.25 -0.09 27.27
C GLY A 16 21.63 0.59 28.48
N SER A 17 22.39 1.45 29.13
CA SER A 17 22.06 2.17 30.37
C SER A 17 20.67 2.84 30.41
N ALA A 18 19.90 2.47 31.43
CA ALA A 18 18.95 3.26 32.21
C ALA A 18 18.38 4.56 31.60
N GLU A 19 17.47 4.45 30.64
CA GLU A 19 16.25 5.28 30.57
C GLU A 19 15.10 4.32 30.23
N ALA A 20 14.02 4.38 31.02
CA ALA A 20 12.93 3.42 30.98
C ALA A 20 12.16 3.48 29.64
N ALA A 21 12.62 2.72 28.65
CA ALA A 21 11.81 2.39 27.48
C ALA A 21 10.73 1.40 27.93
N GLU A 22 9.48 1.85 27.91
CA GLU A 22 8.33 0.99 28.23
C GLU A 22 8.28 -0.17 27.23
N GLU A 23 8.36 -1.42 27.72
CA GLU A 23 8.12 -2.60 26.90
C GLU A 23 6.67 -2.54 26.38
N GLN A 24 6.50 -2.25 25.10
CA GLN A 24 5.19 -2.20 24.48
C GLN A 24 4.71 -3.63 24.25
N GLN A 25 3.50 -3.93 24.73
CA GLN A 25 2.84 -5.22 24.55
C GLN A 25 1.67 -5.03 23.62
N HIS A 26 1.63 -5.82 22.54
CA HIS A 26 0.56 -5.79 21.56
C HIS A 26 -0.12 -7.15 21.52
N GLU A 27 -1.45 -7.18 21.70
CA GLU A 27 -2.24 -8.38 21.48
C GLU A 27 -2.58 -8.49 19.98
N VAL A 28 -2.27 -9.63 19.39
CA VAL A 28 -2.42 -9.92 17.96
C VAL A 28 -3.32 -11.14 17.82
N GLU A 29 -4.57 -10.93 17.39
CA GLU A 29 -5.45 -12.02 16.97
C GLU A 29 -5.13 -12.39 15.52
N TYR A 30 -4.77 -13.65 15.30
CA TYR A 30 -4.19 -14.09 14.04
C TYR A 30 -4.67 -15.51 13.69
N ASP A 31 -5.12 -15.71 12.46
CA ASP A 31 -5.44 -17.06 11.96
C ASP A 31 -4.18 -17.73 11.42
N THR A 32 -3.85 -18.87 12.02
CA THR A 32 -2.66 -19.65 11.70
C THR A 32 -2.60 -20.15 10.26
N GLU A 33 -3.75 -20.20 9.55
CA GLU A 33 -3.81 -20.57 8.12
C GLU A 33 -3.30 -19.49 7.17
N HIS A 34 -3.11 -18.24 7.62
CA HIS A 34 -2.73 -17.12 6.77
C HIS A 34 -1.23 -17.04 6.41
N GLY A 35 -0.37 -17.84 7.05
CA GLY A 35 1.08 -17.79 6.84
C GLY A 35 1.83 -16.66 7.58
N LEU A 36 3.10 -16.91 7.88
CA LEU A 36 3.94 -16.02 8.70
C LEU A 36 4.08 -14.59 8.12
N ASP A 37 3.96 -14.43 6.81
CA ASP A 37 3.96 -13.14 6.11
C ASP A 37 2.82 -12.22 6.58
N VAL A 38 1.62 -12.77 6.76
CA VAL A 38 0.47 -12.01 7.27
C VAL A 38 0.69 -11.62 8.74
N LEU A 39 1.23 -12.53 9.56
CA LEU A 39 1.59 -12.21 10.94
C LEU A 39 2.63 -11.08 11.01
N ARG A 40 3.66 -11.09 10.14
CA ARG A 40 4.66 -10.02 10.07
C ARG A 40 4.06 -8.67 9.70
N LEU A 41 3.12 -8.62 8.75
CA LEU A 41 2.42 -7.39 8.37
C LEU A 41 1.55 -6.83 9.51
N GLN A 42 0.88 -7.72 10.25
CA GLN A 42 0.06 -7.33 11.39
C GLN A 42 0.92 -6.79 12.54
N ILE A 43 2.07 -7.42 12.81
CA ILE A 43 3.06 -6.92 13.77
C ILE A 43 3.62 -5.57 13.31
N PHE A 44 3.95 -5.41 12.02
CA PHE A 44 4.42 -4.12 11.47
C PHE A 44 3.41 -3.00 11.70
N SER A 45 2.12 -3.28 11.51
CA SER A 45 1.05 -2.29 11.72
C SER A 45 0.96 -1.82 13.18
N LEU A 46 1.46 -2.60 14.14
CA LEU A 46 1.40 -2.32 15.58
C LEU A 46 2.71 -1.77 16.14
N THR A 47 3.85 -2.22 15.62
CA THR A 47 5.19 -1.88 16.14
C THR A 47 5.98 -0.94 15.23
N ALA A 48 5.51 -0.71 14.01
CA ALA A 48 6.22 -0.01 12.93
C ALA A 48 7.58 -0.62 12.55
N VAL A 49 7.91 -1.84 13.01
CA VAL A 49 9.13 -2.57 12.62
C VAL A 49 8.87 -3.29 11.30
N PRO A 50 9.51 -2.94 10.18
CA PRO A 50 9.27 -3.57 8.87
C PRO A 50 9.53 -5.08 8.89
N PRO A 51 8.75 -5.90 8.15
CA PRO A 51 8.88 -7.37 8.13
C PRO A 51 10.31 -7.91 7.96
N ASP A 52 11.13 -7.21 7.16
CA ASP A 52 12.53 -7.60 6.88
C ASP A 52 13.44 -7.47 8.11
N LEU A 53 13.08 -6.61 9.07
CA LEU A 53 13.83 -6.37 10.31
C LEU A 53 13.23 -7.09 11.51
N GLN A 54 12.12 -7.82 11.32
CA GLN A 54 11.43 -8.50 12.39
C GLN A 54 12.09 -9.84 12.69
N LYS A 55 12.89 -9.91 13.76
CA LYS A 55 13.31 -11.17 14.36
C LYS A 55 12.34 -11.54 15.48
N ILE A 56 11.32 -12.32 15.11
CA ILE A 56 10.31 -12.83 16.04
C ILE A 56 10.89 -14.07 16.74
N VAL A 57 10.92 -14.04 18.06
CA VAL A 57 11.35 -15.17 18.90
C VAL A 57 10.26 -15.55 19.89
N VAL A 58 10.14 -16.85 20.16
CA VAL A 58 9.22 -17.38 21.15
C VAL A 58 9.80 -17.13 22.55
N GLU A 59 9.04 -16.49 23.44
CA GLU A 59 9.56 -16.08 24.76
C GLU A 59 9.87 -17.28 25.67
N ALA A 60 9.18 -18.41 25.45
CA ALA A 60 9.30 -19.61 26.29
C ALA A 60 10.62 -20.37 26.11
N ASP A 61 11.11 -20.49 24.86
CA ASP A 61 12.27 -21.32 24.51
C ASP A 61 13.35 -20.55 23.73
N GLY A 62 13.07 -19.31 23.32
CA GLY A 62 13.97 -18.49 22.52
C GLY A 62 14.09 -18.92 21.06
N SER A 63 13.24 -19.83 20.58
CA SER A 63 13.24 -20.27 19.18
C SER A 63 12.84 -19.13 18.24
N VAL A 64 13.49 -19.04 17.08
CA VAL A 64 13.15 -18.05 16.05
C VAL A 64 11.94 -18.57 15.26
N VAL A 65 10.95 -17.71 15.04
CA VAL A 65 9.79 -18.02 14.21
C VAL A 65 10.14 -17.75 12.75
N ASP A 66 10.26 -18.82 11.98
CA ASP A 66 10.56 -18.82 10.54
C ASP A 66 9.43 -19.49 9.72
N ASP A 67 9.56 -19.51 8.39
CA ASP A 67 8.53 -20.05 7.48
C ASP A 67 8.26 -21.56 7.68
N GLY A 68 9.16 -22.29 8.35
CA GLY A 68 8.99 -23.70 8.70
C GLY A 68 8.41 -23.93 10.09
N THR A 69 8.16 -22.86 10.85
CA THR A 69 7.68 -22.93 12.23
C THR A 69 6.16 -23.12 12.25
N ASP A 70 5.70 -24.14 12.98
CA ASP A 70 4.29 -24.42 13.15
C ASP A 70 3.63 -23.41 14.12
N LEU A 71 2.99 -22.38 13.57
CA LEU A 71 2.30 -21.33 14.31
C LEU A 71 1.13 -21.87 15.17
N GLU A 72 0.61 -23.07 14.91
CA GLU A 72 -0.42 -23.71 15.77
C GLU A 72 0.18 -24.24 17.07
N ALA A 73 1.46 -24.65 17.06
CA ALA A 73 2.16 -25.24 18.20
C ALA A 73 3.01 -24.22 18.99
N VAL A 74 3.27 -23.04 18.43
CA VAL A 74 4.08 -21.99 19.06
C VAL A 74 3.41 -21.42 20.32
N SER A 75 4.21 -20.99 21.30
CA SER A 75 3.69 -20.31 22.50
C SER A 75 3.04 -18.98 22.17
N GLU A 76 1.99 -18.60 22.92
CA GLU A 76 1.25 -17.34 22.72
C GLU A 76 2.10 -16.09 23.00
N ARG A 77 3.28 -16.22 23.64
CA ARG A 77 4.16 -15.08 23.94
C ARG A 77 5.32 -15.01 22.97
N LEU A 78 5.32 -13.96 22.17
CA LEU A 78 6.35 -13.65 21.20
C LEU A 78 7.10 -12.39 21.64
N ARG A 79 8.40 -12.35 21.36
CA ARG A 79 9.22 -11.16 21.52
C ARG A 79 9.75 -10.76 20.15
N LEU A 80 9.52 -9.51 19.82
CA LEU A 80 10.02 -8.90 18.61
C LEU A 80 11.37 -8.24 18.90
N LEU A 81 12.42 -8.74 18.26
CA LEU A 81 13.73 -8.11 18.25
C LEU A 81 13.91 -7.42 16.89
N ALA A 82 14.21 -6.12 16.88
CA ALA A 82 14.67 -5.47 15.67
C ALA A 82 16.10 -5.96 15.37
N ILE A 83 16.35 -6.43 14.15
CA ILE A 83 17.71 -6.78 13.72
C ILE A 83 18.46 -5.46 13.53
N GLY A 84 19.40 -5.15 14.42
CA GLY A 84 20.16 -3.90 14.36
C GLY A 84 21.18 -3.79 15.48
N GLU A 85 22.19 -4.66 15.47
CA GLU A 85 23.51 -4.45 16.07
C GLU A 85 24.40 -5.61 15.58
N GLU A 86 25.44 -5.27 14.80
CA GLU A 86 26.43 -6.17 14.17
C GLU A 86 26.03 -6.81 12.81
N GLY A 87 26.18 -6.02 11.73
CA GLY A 87 26.53 -6.56 10.41
C GLY A 87 25.77 -5.98 9.21
N GLU A 88 26.38 -4.99 8.56
CA GLU A 88 26.25 -4.64 7.12
C GLU A 88 24.89 -4.25 6.49
N ASP A 89 23.75 -4.15 7.22
CA ASP A 89 22.45 -3.82 6.60
C ASP A 89 21.64 -2.63 7.18
N ASP A 90 22.30 -1.69 7.86
CA ASP A 90 21.65 -0.43 8.32
C ASP A 90 21.06 0.41 7.16
N GLY A 91 21.54 0.19 5.94
CA GLY A 91 21.07 0.90 4.75
C GLY A 91 19.74 0.40 4.21
N ALA A 92 19.41 -0.89 4.34
CA ALA A 92 18.16 -1.43 3.80
C ALA A 92 16.97 -1.08 4.68
N ALA A 93 17.13 -1.15 6.01
CA ALA A 93 16.15 -0.74 6.99
C ALA A 93 15.65 0.70 6.77
N ALA A 94 16.60 1.65 6.71
CA ALA A 94 16.31 3.05 6.51
C ALA A 94 15.64 3.32 5.15
N ARG A 95 16.10 2.64 4.08
CA ARG A 95 15.49 2.75 2.74
C ARG A 95 14.08 2.15 2.66
N ALA A 96 13.82 1.06 3.37
CA ALA A 96 12.50 0.45 3.43
C ALA A 96 11.51 1.36 4.16
N GLN A 97 11.93 1.97 5.27
CA GLN A 97 11.13 2.94 6.00
C GLN A 97 10.88 4.22 5.18
N GLU A 98 11.90 4.79 4.54
CA GLU A 98 11.77 5.95 3.66
C GLU A 98 10.80 5.69 2.49
N LYS A 99 10.87 4.51 1.87
CA LYS A 99 9.92 4.10 0.82
C LYS A 99 8.49 3.97 1.35
N SER A 100 8.32 3.41 2.55
CA SER A 100 7.00 3.31 3.20
C SER A 100 6.39 4.69 3.44
N ASP A 101 7.19 5.63 3.94
CA ASP A 101 6.76 7.00 4.21
C ASP A 101 6.36 7.73 2.91
N GLU A 102 7.09 7.48 1.81
CA GLU A 102 6.78 8.05 0.49
C GLU A 102 5.45 7.50 -0.09
N GLU A 103 5.20 6.19 0.04
CA GLU A 103 3.92 5.59 -0.39
C GLU A 103 2.76 6.09 0.47
N PHE A 104 2.97 6.23 1.78
CA PHE A 104 1.95 6.79 2.67
C PHE A 104 1.63 8.24 2.32
N ALA A 105 2.66 9.04 2.01
CA ALA A 105 2.47 10.41 1.52
C ALA A 105 1.71 10.45 0.19
N ARG A 106 1.95 9.51 -0.73
CA ARG A 106 1.15 9.36 -1.97
C ARG A 106 -0.31 9.04 -1.67
N MET A 107 -0.60 8.13 -0.75
CA MET A 107 -1.96 7.77 -0.38
C MET A 107 -2.74 8.97 0.16
N LEU A 108 -2.10 9.78 1.02
CA LEU A 108 -2.70 10.98 1.59
C LEU A 108 -3.10 12.03 0.53
N GLN A 109 -2.46 12.05 -0.65
CA GLN A 109 -2.83 12.98 -1.72
C GLN A 109 -4.26 12.73 -2.24
N TYR A 110 -4.76 11.50 -2.17
CA TYR A 110 -6.13 11.18 -2.61
C TYR A 110 -7.20 11.57 -1.57
N GLU A 111 -6.79 11.88 -0.34
CA GLU A 111 -7.67 12.37 0.73
C GLU A 111 -7.82 13.91 0.72
N ASP A 112 -7.13 14.61 -0.19
CA ASP A 112 -7.31 16.05 -0.38
C ASP A 112 -8.71 16.37 -0.90
N SER A 113 -9.49 17.12 -0.12
CA SER A 113 -10.88 17.45 -0.44
C SER A 113 -10.99 18.29 -1.73
N VAL A 114 -10.02 19.17 -1.98
CA VAL A 114 -10.01 20.01 -3.19
C VAL A 114 -9.79 19.15 -4.44
N GLY A 115 -8.84 18.20 -4.38
CA GLY A 115 -8.62 17.21 -5.42
C GLY A 115 -9.85 16.32 -5.67
N GLN A 116 -10.50 15.84 -4.61
CA GLN A 116 -11.71 15.04 -4.72
C GLN A 116 -12.85 15.81 -5.38
N GLU A 117 -13.09 17.06 -4.99
CA GLU A 117 -14.11 17.90 -5.62
C GLU A 117 -13.82 18.17 -7.11
N ALA A 118 -12.56 18.43 -7.46
CA ALA A 118 -12.15 18.65 -8.84
C ALA A 118 -12.35 17.38 -9.70
N ALA A 119 -12.03 16.21 -9.14
CA ALA A 119 -12.28 14.92 -9.78
C ALA A 119 -13.79 14.70 -9.98
N GLN A 120 -14.62 14.90 -8.95
CA GLN A 120 -16.07 14.75 -9.04
C GLN A 120 -16.72 15.70 -10.06
N LYS A 121 -16.19 16.91 -10.23
CA LYS A 121 -16.66 17.86 -11.27
C LYS A 121 -16.31 17.40 -12.69
N THR A 122 -15.25 16.60 -12.84
CA THR A 122 -14.78 16.13 -14.15
C THR A 122 -15.43 14.79 -14.54
N VAL A 123 -15.69 13.93 -13.56
CA VAL A 123 -16.33 12.63 -13.75
C VAL A 123 -17.84 12.83 -13.91
N PRO A 124 -18.48 12.29 -14.98
CA PRO A 124 -19.92 12.41 -15.18
C PRO A 124 -20.71 11.43 -14.30
N ILE A 125 -20.67 11.61 -12.97
CA ILE A 125 -21.18 10.65 -11.97
C ILE A 125 -22.64 10.27 -12.25
N CYS A 126 -23.53 11.25 -12.45
CA CYS A 126 -24.96 10.99 -12.69
C CYS A 126 -25.20 10.08 -13.92
N GLU A 127 -24.45 10.30 -15.01
CA GLU A 127 -24.58 9.46 -16.21
C GLU A 127 -24.06 8.04 -15.99
N LEU A 128 -23.01 7.89 -15.18
CA LEU A 128 -22.44 6.58 -14.86
C LEU A 128 -23.36 5.78 -13.93
N GLU A 129 -24.01 6.44 -12.97
CA GLU A 129 -25.03 5.83 -12.11
C GLU A 129 -26.24 5.36 -12.92
N GLU A 130 -26.73 6.19 -13.85
CA GLU A 130 -27.81 5.78 -14.75
C GLU A 130 -27.41 4.57 -15.60
N LYS A 131 -26.22 4.59 -16.20
CA LYS A 131 -25.70 3.45 -16.98
C LYS A 131 -25.56 2.18 -16.14
N ALA A 132 -25.18 2.31 -14.88
CA ALA A 132 -25.03 1.19 -13.95
C ALA A 132 -26.39 0.52 -13.67
N LEU A 133 -27.41 1.31 -13.35
CA LEU A 133 -28.78 0.81 -13.16
C LEU A 133 -29.34 0.18 -14.44
N VAL A 134 -29.08 0.79 -15.59
CA VAL A 134 -29.47 0.23 -16.90
C VAL A 134 -28.76 -1.10 -17.17
N SER A 135 -27.48 -1.25 -16.83
CA SER A 135 -26.77 -2.55 -16.97
C SER A 135 -27.39 -3.63 -16.10
N LEU A 136 -27.70 -3.34 -14.84
CA LEU A 136 -28.36 -4.29 -13.93
C LEU A 136 -29.75 -4.71 -14.43
N ALA A 137 -30.54 -3.74 -14.91
CA ALA A 137 -31.85 -4.02 -15.49
C ALA A 137 -31.78 -4.92 -16.74
N LYS A 138 -30.74 -4.74 -17.59
CA LYS A 138 -30.51 -5.60 -18.77
C LYS A 138 -30.19 -7.05 -18.40
N GLU A 139 -29.58 -7.25 -17.23
CA GLU A 139 -29.31 -8.57 -16.66
C GLU A 139 -30.54 -9.18 -15.97
N GLY A 140 -31.66 -8.44 -15.92
CA GLY A 140 -32.91 -8.85 -15.28
C GLY A 140 -32.95 -8.55 -13.78
N ASN A 141 -31.99 -7.82 -13.24
CA ASN A 141 -31.99 -7.37 -11.84
C ASN A 141 -32.65 -5.99 -11.72
N PHE A 142 -33.95 -5.99 -11.38
CA PHE A 142 -34.75 -4.75 -11.26
C PHE A 142 -34.75 -4.15 -9.85
N ASN A 143 -34.33 -4.92 -8.85
CA ASN A 143 -34.25 -4.48 -7.46
C ASN A 143 -32.84 -4.79 -6.93
N PRO A 144 -31.80 -4.14 -7.45
CA PRO A 144 -30.43 -4.38 -7.00
C PRO A 144 -30.24 -3.93 -5.54
N SER A 145 -29.37 -4.63 -4.84
CA SER A 145 -28.85 -4.19 -3.55
C SER A 145 -27.85 -3.05 -3.71
N LYS A 146 -27.55 -2.33 -2.61
CA LYS A 146 -26.56 -1.24 -2.62
C LYS A 146 -25.16 -1.70 -3.07
N ASP A 147 -24.78 -2.93 -2.76
CA ASP A 147 -23.46 -3.44 -3.14
C ASP A 147 -23.40 -3.81 -4.63
N GLU A 148 -24.50 -4.32 -5.19
CA GLU A 148 -24.63 -4.54 -6.64
C GLU A 148 -24.63 -3.21 -7.41
N GLU A 149 -25.33 -2.18 -6.92
CA GLU A 149 -25.31 -0.84 -7.52
C GLU A 149 -23.90 -0.24 -7.52
N LYS A 150 -23.19 -0.30 -6.39
CA LYS A 150 -21.79 0.16 -6.29
C LYS A 150 -20.87 -0.60 -7.23
N HIS A 151 -21.04 -1.93 -7.32
CA HIS A 151 -20.25 -2.75 -8.20
C HIS A 151 -20.50 -2.41 -9.68
N ALA A 152 -21.77 -2.27 -10.09
CA ALA A 152 -22.14 -1.86 -11.42
C ALA A 152 -21.61 -0.45 -11.75
N PHE A 153 -21.68 0.48 -10.80
CA PHE A 153 -21.10 1.82 -10.93
C PHE A 153 -19.58 1.77 -11.15
N LEU A 154 -18.86 0.95 -10.37
CA LEU A 154 -17.42 0.76 -10.52
C LEU A 154 -17.07 0.26 -11.93
N LEU A 155 -17.86 -0.67 -12.49
CA LEU A 155 -17.68 -1.12 -13.86
C LEU A 155 -17.89 0.02 -14.88
N GLN A 156 -18.93 0.83 -14.71
CA GLN A 156 -19.16 1.99 -15.59
C GLN A 156 -18.03 3.03 -15.48
N LEU A 157 -17.50 3.25 -14.29
CA LEU A 157 -16.37 4.14 -14.06
C LEU A 157 -15.11 3.62 -14.79
N LEU A 158 -14.84 2.31 -14.77
CA LEU A 158 -13.73 1.70 -15.51
C LEU A 158 -13.90 1.86 -17.03
N PHE A 159 -15.10 1.66 -17.56
CA PHE A 159 -15.37 1.88 -18.98
C PHE A 159 -15.16 3.34 -19.39
N TRP A 160 -15.69 4.28 -18.59
CA TRP A 160 -15.48 5.71 -18.80
C TRP A 160 -14.00 6.07 -18.74
N PHE A 161 -13.26 5.59 -17.74
CA PHE A 161 -11.84 5.86 -17.59
C PHE A 161 -11.06 5.41 -18.83
N LYS A 162 -11.34 4.20 -19.33
CA LYS A 162 -10.68 3.65 -20.52
C LYS A 162 -10.96 4.43 -21.81
N GLN A 163 -12.09 5.13 -21.89
CA GLN A 163 -12.47 5.94 -23.05
C GLN A 163 -12.01 7.39 -22.95
N SER A 164 -12.01 7.95 -21.74
CA SER A 164 -11.61 9.34 -21.47
C SER A 164 -10.10 9.52 -21.47
N PHE A 165 -9.36 8.53 -20.94
CA PHE A 165 -7.90 8.56 -20.92
C PHE A 165 -7.32 7.84 -22.13
N ARG A 166 -6.21 8.38 -22.64
CA ARG A 166 -5.49 7.82 -23.78
C ARG A 166 -4.12 7.34 -23.35
N TRP A 167 -3.75 6.17 -23.85
CA TRP A 167 -2.38 5.69 -23.74
C TRP A 167 -1.47 6.56 -24.62
N VAL A 168 -0.34 7.01 -24.07
CA VAL A 168 0.65 7.81 -24.81
C VAL A 168 1.95 7.01 -24.87
N ASN A 169 2.29 6.52 -26.06
CA ASN A 169 3.60 5.90 -26.32
C ASN A 169 4.62 6.94 -26.82
N ALA A 170 4.18 7.81 -27.73
CA ALA A 170 4.90 8.97 -28.18
C ALA A 170 3.92 10.13 -28.37
N ALA A 171 4.24 11.31 -27.84
CA ALA A 171 3.38 12.48 -27.97
C ALA A 171 3.39 12.99 -29.43
N PRO A 172 2.23 13.26 -30.06
CA PRO A 172 2.21 13.80 -31.41
C PRO A 172 2.85 15.20 -31.44
N CYS A 173 3.40 15.59 -32.58
CA CYS A 173 4.05 16.89 -32.73
C CYS A 173 3.05 18.03 -32.57
N ASP A 174 3.29 18.97 -31.65
CA ASP A 174 2.40 20.11 -31.38
C ASP A 174 2.12 20.97 -32.62
N SER A 175 3.10 21.10 -33.52
CA SER A 175 2.98 21.96 -34.71
C SER A 175 2.26 21.30 -35.88
N CYS A 176 2.33 19.97 -36.03
CA CYS A 176 1.81 19.29 -37.23
C CYS A 176 1.00 18.01 -36.98
N GLY A 177 0.87 17.58 -35.72
CA GLY A 177 0.07 16.42 -35.29
C GLY A 177 0.61 15.06 -35.72
N ARG A 178 1.78 15.01 -36.37
CA ARG A 178 2.40 13.74 -36.81
C ARG A 178 3.02 12.97 -35.65
N GLU A 179 3.20 11.68 -35.88
CA GLU A 179 3.92 10.80 -34.98
C GLU A 179 5.36 11.28 -34.80
N THR A 180 5.88 11.07 -33.59
CA THR A 180 7.22 11.48 -33.19
C THR A 180 8.00 10.28 -32.66
N SER A 181 9.32 10.44 -32.58
CA SER A 181 10.25 9.47 -32.04
C SER A 181 10.93 10.02 -30.79
N ASN A 182 11.09 9.19 -29.75
CA ASN A 182 11.81 9.60 -28.54
C ASN A 182 13.29 9.86 -28.90
N VAL A 183 13.81 11.01 -28.46
CA VAL A 183 15.20 11.43 -28.70
C VAL A 183 16.04 11.52 -27.42
N GLY A 184 15.47 11.12 -26.28
CA GLY A 184 16.12 11.11 -24.97
C GLY A 184 15.35 11.88 -23.90
N MET A 185 16.06 12.20 -22.80
CA MET A 185 15.50 12.89 -21.64
C MET A 185 15.87 14.38 -21.65
N GLY A 186 14.92 15.23 -21.28
CA GLY A 186 15.11 16.66 -21.05
C GLY A 186 15.19 17.01 -19.57
N THR A 187 15.55 18.26 -19.28
CA THR A 187 15.46 18.84 -17.94
C THR A 187 14.06 19.38 -17.72
N PRO A 188 13.34 18.98 -16.65
CA PRO A 188 12.01 19.50 -16.36
C PRO A 188 12.00 21.01 -16.20
N LEU A 189 11.01 21.66 -16.79
CA LEU A 189 10.71 23.07 -16.61
C LEU A 189 10.10 23.33 -15.23
N THR A 190 10.24 24.55 -14.73
CA THR A 190 9.63 24.95 -13.44
C THR A 190 8.11 24.73 -13.41
N SER A 191 7.44 24.93 -14.54
CA SER A 191 6.01 24.67 -14.67
C SER A 191 5.65 23.19 -14.56
N GLU A 192 6.51 22.29 -15.04
CA GLU A 192 6.28 20.84 -15.02
C GLU A 192 6.57 20.29 -13.61
N ILE A 193 7.64 20.77 -12.97
CA ILE A 193 7.98 20.44 -11.59
C ILE A 193 6.84 20.82 -10.64
N LYS A 194 6.17 21.96 -10.88
CA LYS A 194 4.99 22.39 -10.09
C LYS A 194 3.87 21.34 -10.08
N PHE A 195 3.75 20.53 -11.13
CA PHE A 195 2.77 19.45 -11.23
C PHE A 195 3.37 18.05 -10.95
N GLY A 196 4.54 17.99 -10.30
CA GLY A 196 5.16 16.74 -9.86
C GLY A 196 5.98 16.01 -10.93
N ALA A 197 6.26 16.62 -12.09
CA ALA A 197 7.10 15.99 -13.09
C ALA A 197 8.57 15.95 -12.65
N SER A 198 9.12 14.74 -12.52
CA SER A 198 10.54 14.51 -12.22
C SER A 198 11.37 14.15 -13.47
N ARG A 199 10.71 13.68 -14.53
CA ARG A 199 11.32 13.18 -15.77
C ARG A 199 10.54 13.71 -16.98
N VAL A 200 11.24 14.20 -17.99
CA VAL A 200 10.64 14.70 -19.23
C VAL A 200 11.25 14.01 -20.43
N GLU A 201 10.41 13.35 -21.23
CA GLU A 201 10.81 12.69 -22.47
C GLU A 201 10.74 13.67 -23.65
N MET A 202 11.80 13.72 -24.44
CA MET A 202 11.90 14.59 -25.61
C MET A 202 11.55 13.81 -26.87
N TYR A 203 10.80 14.44 -27.78
CA TYR A 203 10.33 13.82 -29.02
C TYR A 203 10.67 14.68 -30.25
N ARG A 204 10.93 14.02 -31.38
CA ARG A 204 11.19 14.64 -32.69
C ARG A 204 10.45 13.94 -33.82
#